data_AF-A0A7S4VBC0-F1
#
_entry.id   AF-A0A7S4VBC0-F1
#
_cell.length_a   1.000
_cell.length_b   1.000
_cell.length_c   1.000
_cell.angle_alpha   90.00
_cell.angle_beta   90.00
_cell.angle_gamma   90.00
#
_symmetry.space_group_name_H-M   'P 1'
#
loop_
_entity.id
_entity.type
_entity.pdbx_description
1 polymer ?
#
loop_
_entity_poly.entity_id
_entity_poly.type
_entity_poly.pdbx_seq_one_letter_code
_entity_poly.pdbx_strand_id
1 'polypeptide(L)'
;GGLALPGMALRRLALLAAVSGSTLSAGSSDAELERRIEQMRDLLKAENGKLARLEQLEENSRKLADDLVDQIASIHGHYDALHRPYNSAESYNGALDCFWLIICGTFVMFMQAGFALVEAGVCRAKNVQSILLKNLTDVATGTLGWYFFGWSFAYSGPMKNGYKKNRFAGSEAFAGHHFATDLPNGMLEPTRAPLDWFFQWAFCATAATIVSGGVAERVNFPGYSIFSFCMTTFIYPIIVAWTWGGGFLADMNEVGYMDFAGSGVVHLTGGIAALVGSAIAGPRIGRFPVGTTAKERITECPEAFDPHSQPLIILGTFILWFGWYGFNCGSTLAMHTIENGFMAAHVAMNTTLAASVGGLVVFGLRYAMLRRYDIGGLCNGILAGLVSITAGCGSVETGTSILIGVLGAFIFQLASAALKAAKIDDPIDAFAVHGACGAWGVFAAGLFDWGAGFHAAHGWKGFRCHGTNCGTKDDNFGTQLLLANLSEICVIVLWSGGLSAIIFAILKALKFLRATESMEFSGLDKKHSPSKAYAEPAVQDAMDADY
;
A
#
# COMPACT_ATOMS: atom_id res chain seq x y z
N GLY A 1 -51.12 24.56 20.32
CA GLY A 1 -52.33 25.39 20.35
C GLY A 1 -53.16 25.08 21.59
N GLY A 2 -52.82 25.70 22.72
CA GLY A 2 -53.59 25.59 23.95
C GLY A 2 -53.81 26.98 24.50
N LEU A 3 -54.80 27.70 23.96
CA LEU A 3 -55.27 29.02 24.44
C LEU A 3 -56.41 29.50 23.53
N ALA A 4 -57.65 29.02 23.77
CA ALA A 4 -58.85 29.66 23.20
C ALA A 4 -60.19 29.27 23.84
N LEU A 5 -60.25 28.33 24.80
CA LEU A 5 -61.53 27.85 25.35
C LEU A 5 -62.17 28.64 26.52
N PRO A 6 -61.54 29.62 27.23
CA PRO A 6 -62.25 30.30 28.32
C PRO A 6 -63.25 31.36 27.83
N GLY A 7 -63.03 31.95 26.65
CA GLY A 7 -63.71 33.18 26.23
C GLY A 7 -65.20 33.01 25.90
N MET A 8 -65.59 31.89 25.28
CA MET A 8 -66.99 31.67 24.88
C MET A 8 -67.87 31.21 26.05
N ALA A 9 -67.35 30.37 26.95
CA ALA A 9 -68.08 29.99 28.16
C ALA A 9 -68.31 31.20 29.08
N LEU A 10 -67.29 32.06 29.26
CA LEU A 10 -67.44 33.32 30.00
C LEU A 10 -68.36 34.33 29.31
N ARG A 11 -68.38 34.40 27.97
CA ARG A 11 -69.34 35.25 27.25
C ARG A 11 -70.76 34.74 27.34
N ARG A 12 -70.99 33.42 27.28
CA ARG A 12 -72.31 32.81 27.52
C ARG A 12 -72.80 33.05 28.94
N LEU A 13 -71.91 32.91 29.94
CA LEU A 13 -72.19 33.25 31.33
C LEU A 13 -72.44 34.75 31.51
N ALA A 14 -71.70 35.63 30.82
CA ALA A 14 -71.91 37.08 30.87
C ALA A 14 -73.19 37.52 30.14
N LEU A 15 -73.60 36.85 29.05
CA LEU A 15 -74.87 37.11 28.38
C LEU A 15 -76.05 36.63 29.23
N LEU A 16 -75.94 35.43 29.82
CA LEU A 16 -76.90 34.92 30.81
C LEU A 16 -76.98 35.83 32.03
N ALA A 17 -75.83 36.33 32.52
CA ALA A 17 -75.76 37.26 33.65
C ALA A 17 -76.31 38.66 33.32
N ALA A 18 -76.08 39.18 32.11
CA ALA A 18 -76.63 40.46 31.65
C ALA A 18 -78.15 40.39 31.48
N VAL A 19 -78.68 39.23 31.08
CA VAL A 19 -80.13 38.98 30.99
C VAL A 19 -80.75 38.75 32.37
N SER A 20 -80.09 38.03 33.27
CA SER A 20 -80.58 37.81 34.64
C SER A 20 -80.43 39.04 35.55
N GLY A 21 -79.55 39.99 35.17
CA GLY A 21 -79.25 41.20 35.93
C GLY A 21 -80.14 42.41 35.64
N SER A 22 -80.96 42.39 34.58
CA SER A 22 -82.04 43.37 34.42
C SER A 22 -83.23 42.92 35.25
N THR A 23 -83.45 43.59 36.37
CA THR A 23 -84.59 43.45 37.29
C THR A 23 -85.89 43.07 36.58
N LEU A 24 -86.44 41.90 36.92
CA LEU A 24 -87.85 41.57 36.70
C LEU A 24 -88.68 42.57 37.53
N SER A 25 -89.10 43.68 36.92
CA SER A 25 -90.18 44.48 37.49
C SER A 25 -91.48 43.71 37.30
N ALA A 26 -92.22 43.53 38.40
CA ALA A 26 -93.55 42.92 38.39
C ALA A 26 -94.50 43.83 37.59
N GLY A 27 -94.71 43.51 36.30
CA GLY A 27 -95.59 44.27 35.40
C GLY A 27 -95.27 44.21 33.91
N SER A 28 -94.38 43.32 33.43
CA SER A 28 -94.17 43.13 31.99
C SER A 28 -95.28 42.25 31.38
N SER A 29 -95.93 42.71 30.32
CA SER A 29 -96.94 41.93 29.59
C SER A 29 -96.30 40.74 28.87
N ASP A 30 -96.99 39.59 28.77
CA ASP A 30 -96.50 38.36 28.11
C ASP A 30 -95.84 38.61 26.74
N ALA A 31 -96.32 39.58 25.96
CA ALA A 31 -95.76 39.95 24.66
C ALA A 31 -94.30 40.50 24.71
N GLU A 32 -93.92 41.20 25.79
CA GLU A 32 -92.56 41.73 25.96
C GLU A 32 -91.59 40.62 26.38
N LEU A 33 -92.08 39.64 27.15
CA LEU A 33 -91.31 38.47 27.54
C LEU A 33 -91.03 37.57 26.32
N GLU A 34 -92.04 37.33 25.48
CA GLU A 34 -91.87 36.57 24.22
C GLU A 34 -90.88 37.24 23.27
N ARG A 35 -90.93 38.57 23.14
CA ARG A 35 -90.00 39.32 22.28
C ARG A 35 -88.55 39.22 22.74
N ARG A 36 -88.31 39.25 24.06
CA ARG A 36 -86.98 39.04 24.65
C ARG A 36 -86.51 37.60 24.51
N ILE A 37 -87.41 36.63 24.63
CA ILE A 37 -87.11 35.22 24.36
C ILE A 37 -86.69 35.03 22.89
N GLU A 38 -87.38 35.65 21.94
CA GLU A 38 -87.02 35.56 20.52
C GLU A 38 -85.69 36.25 20.23
N GLN A 39 -85.43 37.44 20.81
CA GLN A 39 -84.11 38.08 20.71
C GLN A 39 -82.99 37.22 21.28
N MET A 40 -83.21 36.55 22.41
CA MET A 40 -82.24 35.59 22.96
C MET A 40 -82.03 34.40 22.04
N ARG A 41 -83.10 33.90 21.41
CA ARG A 41 -83.06 32.78 20.47
C ARG A 41 -82.24 33.13 19.22
N ASP A 42 -82.40 34.35 18.72
CA ASP A 42 -81.64 34.87 17.58
C ASP A 42 -80.17 35.13 17.92
N LEU A 43 -79.89 35.67 19.10
CA LEU A 43 -78.52 35.82 19.60
C LEU A 43 -77.82 34.47 19.79
N LEU A 44 -78.52 33.46 20.31
CA LEU A 44 -78.03 32.09 20.44
C LEU A 44 -77.74 31.46 19.07
N LYS A 45 -78.62 31.64 18.08
CA LYS A 45 -78.37 31.19 16.70
C LYS A 45 -77.14 31.87 16.10
N ALA A 46 -76.99 33.18 16.29
CA ALA A 46 -75.84 33.94 15.79
C ALA A 46 -74.53 33.51 16.48
N GLU A 47 -74.56 33.23 17.79
CA GLU A 47 -73.39 32.73 18.52
C GLU A 47 -73.01 31.30 18.11
N ASN A 48 -74.00 30.41 17.93
CA ASN A 48 -73.77 29.05 17.44
C ASN A 48 -73.20 29.05 16.02
N GLY A 49 -73.63 29.97 15.15
CA GLY A 49 -73.03 30.15 13.81
C GLY A 49 -71.57 30.61 13.86
N LYS A 50 -71.20 31.46 14.83
CA LYS A 50 -69.80 31.86 15.05
C LYS A 50 -68.96 30.71 15.61
N LEU A 51 -69.52 29.90 16.51
CA LEU A 51 -68.85 28.73 17.06
C LEU A 51 -68.56 27.69 15.97
N ALA A 52 -69.53 27.37 15.12
CA ALA A 52 -69.34 26.45 14.00
C ALA A 52 -68.24 26.93 13.03
N ARG A 53 -68.16 28.24 12.78
CA ARG A 53 -67.10 28.82 11.95
C ARG A 53 -65.72 28.73 12.61
N LEU A 54 -65.64 28.86 13.93
CA LEU A 54 -64.39 28.69 14.68
C LEU A 54 -63.93 27.24 14.70
N GLU A 55 -64.85 26.29 14.88
CA GLU A 55 -64.55 24.85 14.78
C GLU A 55 -64.01 24.48 13.39
N GLN A 56 -64.61 25.01 12.32
CA GLN A 56 -64.14 24.81 10.96
C GLN A 56 -62.75 25.43 10.71
N LEU A 57 -62.47 26.61 11.27
CA LEU A 57 -61.15 27.23 11.19
C LEU A 57 -60.09 26.44 11.97
N GLU A 58 -60.46 25.87 13.11
CA GLU A 58 -59.56 25.02 13.91
C GLU A 58 -59.27 23.69 13.20
N GLU A 59 -60.25 23.10 12.52
CA GLU A 59 -60.06 21.90 11.68
C GLU A 59 -59.17 22.19 10.47
N ASN A 60 -59.39 23.31 9.77
CA ASN A 60 -58.54 23.72 8.65
C ASN A 60 -57.11 24.04 9.11
N SER A 61 -56.93 24.64 10.28
CA SER A 61 -55.62 24.90 10.89
C SER A 61 -54.88 23.61 11.22
N ARG A 62 -55.59 22.59 11.74
CA ARG A 62 -55.03 21.25 11.97
C ARG A 62 -54.59 20.59 10.67
N LYS A 63 -55.45 20.56 9.66
CA LYS A 63 -55.10 19.98 8.34
C LYS A 63 -53.89 20.66 7.72
N LEU A 64 -53.82 21.99 7.76
CA LEU A 64 -52.67 22.73 7.25
C LEU A 64 -51.38 22.42 8.03
N ALA A 65 -51.48 22.21 9.34
CA ALA A 65 -50.33 21.81 10.15
C ALA A 65 -49.85 20.40 9.81
N ASP A 66 -50.78 19.45 9.63
CA ASP A 66 -50.47 18.07 9.23
C ASP A 66 -49.84 18.03 7.82
N ASP A 67 -50.42 18.76 6.85
CA ASP A 67 -49.89 18.87 5.49
C ASP A 67 -48.48 19.48 5.48
N LEU A 68 -48.22 20.47 6.34
CA LEU A 68 -46.90 21.09 6.47
C LEU A 68 -45.87 20.12 7.06
N VAL A 69 -46.27 19.31 8.04
CA VAL A 69 -45.41 18.26 8.62
C VAL A 69 -45.04 17.24 7.55
N ASP A 70 -46.00 16.78 6.74
CA ASP A 70 -45.77 15.83 5.66
C ASP A 70 -44.87 16.42 4.56
N GLN A 71 -45.04 17.69 4.21
CA GLN A 71 -44.17 18.38 3.25
C GLN A 71 -42.75 18.54 3.78
N ILE A 72 -42.57 18.92 5.06
CA ILE A 72 -41.25 19.02 5.69
C ILE A 72 -40.57 17.64 5.74
N ALA A 73 -41.31 16.59 6.07
CA ALA A 73 -40.80 15.22 6.07
C ALA A 73 -40.37 14.77 4.66
N SER A 74 -41.16 15.11 3.63
CA SER A 74 -40.82 14.84 2.23
C SER A 74 -39.58 15.60 1.77
N ILE A 75 -39.45 16.89 2.13
CA ILE A 75 -38.28 17.71 1.79
C ILE A 75 -37.03 17.18 2.52
N HIS A 76 -37.14 16.80 3.79
CA HIS A 76 -36.05 16.14 4.50
C HIS A 76 -35.68 14.81 3.85
N GLY A 77 -36.66 13.98 3.45
CA GLY A 77 -36.41 12.73 2.75
C GLY A 77 -35.66 12.94 1.43
N HIS A 78 -36.01 13.97 0.65
CA HIS A 78 -35.30 14.31 -0.58
C HIS A 78 -33.91 14.89 -0.31
N TYR A 79 -33.77 15.77 0.69
CA TYR A 79 -32.48 16.34 1.10
C TYR A 79 -31.52 15.24 1.56
N ASP A 80 -31.99 14.31 2.38
CA ASP A 80 -31.23 13.16 2.85
C ASP A 80 -30.87 12.23 1.68
N ALA A 81 -31.80 11.96 0.75
CA ALA A 81 -31.50 11.14 -0.43
C ALA A 81 -30.42 11.76 -1.33
N LEU A 82 -30.35 13.10 -1.44
CA LEU A 82 -29.33 13.82 -2.20
C LEU A 82 -27.98 13.93 -1.47
N HIS A 83 -27.97 14.14 -0.15
CA HIS A 83 -26.73 14.42 0.61
C HIS A 83 -26.08 13.20 1.28
N ARG A 84 -26.86 12.17 1.61
CA ARG A 84 -26.37 10.97 2.31
C ARG A 84 -25.33 10.15 1.52
N PRO A 85 -25.35 10.06 0.17
CA PRO A 85 -24.30 9.35 -0.56
C PRO A 85 -22.90 9.97 -0.42
N TYR A 86 -22.82 11.29 -0.22
CA TYR A 86 -21.54 12.02 -0.19
C TYR A 86 -21.05 12.39 1.22
N ASN A 87 -21.96 12.49 2.20
CA ASN A 87 -21.64 12.85 3.59
C ASN A 87 -21.88 11.70 4.60
N SER A 88 -21.93 10.45 4.14
CA SER A 88 -21.98 9.29 5.03
C SER A 88 -20.60 8.99 5.63
N ALA A 89 -20.58 8.34 6.80
CA ALA A 89 -19.35 7.78 7.36
C ALA A 89 -18.64 6.84 6.37
N GLU A 90 -19.40 6.13 5.53
CA GLU A 90 -18.87 5.26 4.47
C GLU A 90 -18.13 6.06 3.37
N SER A 91 -18.66 7.21 2.96
CA SER A 91 -18.00 8.13 2.03
C SER A 91 -16.67 8.65 2.60
N TYR A 92 -16.67 9.09 3.86
CA TYR A 92 -15.44 9.54 4.54
C TYR A 92 -14.42 8.40 4.69
N ASN A 93 -14.86 7.20 5.03
CA ASN A 93 -14.01 6.02 5.15
C ASN A 93 -13.34 5.68 3.81
N GLY A 94 -14.12 5.64 2.72
CA GLY A 94 -13.59 5.43 1.37
C GLY A 94 -12.58 6.51 0.97
N ALA A 95 -12.87 7.78 1.28
CA ALA A 95 -11.94 8.88 0.99
C ALA A 95 -10.62 8.78 1.79
N LEU A 96 -10.67 8.35 3.05
CA LEU A 96 -9.48 8.12 3.88
C LEU A 96 -8.62 6.97 3.35
N ASP A 97 -9.25 5.87 2.95
CA ASP A 97 -8.54 4.73 2.34
C ASP A 97 -7.89 5.15 1.01
N CYS A 98 -8.62 5.89 0.17
CA CYS A 98 -8.08 6.44 -1.08
C CYS A 98 -6.88 7.35 -0.82
N PHE A 99 -7.01 8.29 0.11
CA PHE A 99 -5.93 9.20 0.47
C PHE A 99 -4.69 8.42 0.96
N TRP A 100 -4.90 7.47 1.87
CA TRP A 100 -3.84 6.63 2.43
C TRP A 100 -3.08 5.85 1.36
N LEU A 101 -3.78 5.17 0.44
CA LEU A 101 -3.12 4.37 -0.57
C LEU A 101 -2.50 5.20 -1.70
N ILE A 102 -3.05 6.37 -2.03
CA ILE A 102 -2.42 7.30 -2.98
C ILE A 102 -1.12 7.84 -2.39
N ILE A 103 -1.11 8.30 -1.12
CA ILE A 103 0.11 8.84 -0.51
C ILE A 103 1.17 7.75 -0.31
N CYS A 104 0.77 6.57 0.21
CA CYS A 104 1.68 5.45 0.40
C CYS A 104 2.22 4.92 -0.94
N GLY A 105 1.37 4.75 -1.96
CA GLY A 105 1.81 4.34 -3.30
C GLY A 105 2.76 5.35 -3.94
N THR A 106 2.56 6.66 -3.70
CA THR A 106 3.48 7.71 -4.15
C THR A 106 4.84 7.61 -3.46
N PHE A 107 4.88 7.31 -2.16
CA PHE A 107 6.13 7.08 -1.43
C PHE A 107 6.87 5.83 -1.95
N VAL A 108 6.16 4.76 -2.27
CA VAL A 108 6.75 3.55 -2.88
C VAL A 108 7.28 3.86 -4.28
N MET A 109 6.54 4.60 -5.10
CA MET A 109 7.02 5.06 -6.40
C MET A 109 8.29 5.91 -6.24
N PHE A 110 8.36 6.77 -5.23
CA PHE A 110 9.54 7.59 -4.96
C PHE A 110 10.77 6.78 -4.52
N MET A 111 10.60 5.54 -4.05
CA MET A 111 11.73 4.61 -3.83
C MET A 111 12.53 4.36 -5.12
N GLN A 112 11.93 4.51 -6.30
CA GLN A 112 12.63 4.41 -7.58
C GLN A 112 13.76 5.44 -7.72
N ALA A 113 13.56 6.65 -7.20
CA ALA A 113 14.64 7.63 -7.10
C ALA A 113 15.72 7.13 -6.12
N GLY A 114 15.33 6.53 -5.01
CA GLY A 114 16.23 5.92 -4.04
C GLY A 114 17.14 4.83 -4.66
N PHE A 115 16.54 3.87 -5.37
CA PHE A 115 17.28 2.82 -6.09
C PHE A 115 18.22 3.42 -7.14
N ALA A 116 17.73 4.35 -7.95
CA ALA A 116 18.54 5.00 -8.98
C ALA A 116 19.78 5.69 -8.40
N LEU A 117 19.65 6.35 -7.24
CA LEU A 117 20.76 7.03 -6.57
C LEU A 117 21.73 6.06 -5.89
N VAL A 118 21.25 5.01 -5.23
CA VAL A 118 22.12 3.98 -4.65
C VAL A 118 22.90 3.27 -5.75
N GLU A 119 22.22 2.81 -6.80
CA GLU A 119 22.86 2.12 -7.92
C GLU A 119 23.87 3.02 -8.64
N ALA A 120 23.49 4.27 -8.92
CA ALA A 120 24.39 5.21 -9.54
C ALA A 120 25.63 5.39 -8.66
N GLY A 121 25.45 5.69 -7.37
CA GLY A 121 26.53 6.00 -6.42
C GLY A 121 27.50 4.85 -6.15
N VAL A 122 27.02 3.59 -6.14
CA VAL A 122 27.87 2.40 -5.96
C VAL A 122 28.65 2.04 -7.22
N CYS A 123 28.10 2.31 -8.40
CA CYS A 123 28.75 1.99 -9.66
C CYS A 123 29.81 3.01 -10.05
N ARG A 124 30.55 2.74 -11.12
CA ARG A 124 31.57 3.66 -11.62
C ARG A 124 30.92 4.78 -12.41
N ALA A 125 31.48 5.99 -12.30
CA ALA A 125 30.96 7.21 -12.93
C ALA A 125 30.69 7.09 -14.44
N LYS A 126 31.42 6.23 -15.15
CA LYS A 126 31.30 5.97 -16.59
C LYS A 126 30.03 5.19 -17.02
N ASN A 127 29.18 4.82 -16.07
CA ASN A 127 27.99 3.98 -16.28
C ASN A 127 26.71 4.58 -15.67
N VAL A 128 26.76 5.81 -15.14
CA VAL A 128 25.66 6.43 -14.39
C VAL A 128 24.44 6.63 -15.27
N GLN A 129 24.58 7.15 -16.50
CA GLN A 129 23.42 7.32 -17.37
C GLN A 129 22.77 5.98 -17.73
N SER A 130 23.57 4.96 -17.99
CA SER A 130 23.05 3.62 -18.27
C SER A 130 22.28 3.03 -17.09
N ILE A 131 22.65 3.37 -15.86
CA ILE A 131 21.96 2.92 -14.63
C ILE A 131 20.64 3.67 -14.47
N LEU A 132 20.67 5.00 -14.59
CA LEU A 132 19.47 5.84 -14.51
C LEU A 132 18.45 5.46 -15.59
N LEU A 133 18.92 5.16 -16.81
CA LEU A 133 18.07 4.72 -17.91
C LEU A 133 17.36 3.40 -17.59
N LYS A 134 18.04 2.44 -16.93
CA LYS A 134 17.43 1.17 -16.51
C LYS A 134 16.33 1.41 -15.48
N ASN A 135 16.61 2.19 -14.44
CA ASN A 135 15.64 2.52 -13.39
C ASN A 135 14.39 3.22 -13.97
N LEU A 136 14.58 4.21 -14.86
CA LEU A 136 13.45 4.87 -15.54
C LEU A 136 12.65 3.90 -16.43
N THR A 137 13.35 2.94 -17.03
CA THR A 137 12.74 1.91 -17.88
C THR A 137 11.96 0.91 -17.07
N ASP A 138 12.39 0.53 -15.87
CA ASP A 138 11.61 -0.34 -14.98
C ASP A 138 10.27 0.28 -14.64
N VAL A 139 10.24 1.59 -14.38
CA VAL A 139 8.99 2.32 -14.16
C VAL A 139 8.15 2.35 -15.43
N ALA A 140 8.72 2.80 -16.56
CA ALA A 140 7.95 2.98 -17.79
C ALA A 140 7.46 1.65 -18.41
N THR A 141 8.36 0.69 -18.62
CA THR A 141 8.03 -0.63 -19.17
C THR A 141 7.26 -1.48 -18.18
N GLY A 142 7.58 -1.37 -16.89
CA GLY A 142 6.83 -2.04 -15.83
C GLY A 142 5.40 -1.56 -15.71
N THR A 143 5.14 -0.27 -15.92
CA THR A 143 3.78 0.28 -16.02
C THR A 143 2.99 -0.40 -17.12
N LEU A 144 3.55 -0.53 -18.32
CA LEU A 144 2.86 -1.15 -19.45
C LEU A 144 2.69 -2.66 -19.24
N GLY A 145 3.72 -3.36 -18.76
CA GLY A 145 3.65 -4.79 -18.44
C GLY A 145 2.57 -5.07 -17.40
N TRP A 146 2.52 -4.28 -16.33
CA TRP A 146 1.53 -4.38 -15.27
C TRP A 146 0.11 -4.03 -15.74
N TYR A 147 -0.06 -2.94 -16.49
CA TYR A 147 -1.37 -2.52 -16.99
C TYR A 147 -1.98 -3.52 -17.98
N PHE A 148 -1.21 -3.94 -18.98
CA PHE A 148 -1.74 -4.81 -20.03
C PHE A 148 -1.96 -6.25 -19.54
N PHE A 149 -1.06 -6.77 -18.71
CA PHE A 149 -1.03 -8.19 -18.37
C PHE A 149 -0.87 -8.48 -16.88
N GLY A 150 0.04 -7.79 -16.19
CA GLY A 150 0.42 -8.13 -14.82
C GLY A 150 -0.75 -8.05 -13.84
N TRP A 151 -1.55 -6.98 -13.87
CA TRP A 151 -2.74 -6.85 -13.03
C TRP A 151 -3.72 -8.00 -13.22
N SER A 152 -3.95 -8.40 -14.48
CA SER A 152 -4.78 -9.55 -14.81
C SER A 152 -4.24 -10.80 -14.11
N PHE A 153 -2.98 -11.17 -14.39
CA PHE A 153 -2.43 -12.38 -13.80
C PHE A 153 -2.42 -12.36 -12.26
N ALA A 154 -2.15 -11.20 -11.65
CA ALA A 154 -2.07 -11.04 -10.20
C ALA A 154 -3.43 -11.05 -9.48
N TYR A 155 -4.39 -10.24 -9.94
CA TYR A 155 -5.58 -9.87 -9.15
C TYR A 155 -6.91 -10.19 -9.83
N SER A 156 -6.91 -10.63 -11.09
CA SER A 156 -8.11 -11.18 -11.73
C SER A 156 -8.23 -12.71 -11.58
N GLY A 157 -7.41 -13.28 -10.69
CA GLY A 157 -7.35 -14.69 -10.36
C GLY A 157 -7.98 -15.04 -9.01
N PRO A 158 -7.54 -16.14 -8.38
CA PRO A 158 -8.28 -16.88 -7.35
C PRO A 158 -8.67 -16.00 -6.16
N MET A 159 -9.97 -15.79 -5.97
CA MET A 159 -10.60 -14.98 -4.90
C MET A 159 -10.75 -13.48 -5.16
N LYS A 160 -11.56 -13.13 -6.16
CA LYS A 160 -12.67 -12.20 -5.93
C LYS A 160 -13.86 -12.57 -6.83
N ASN A 161 -15.06 -12.57 -6.27
CA ASN A 161 -16.34 -12.67 -7.00
C ASN A 161 -16.61 -13.95 -7.83
N GLY A 162 -16.46 -15.13 -7.22
CA GLY A 162 -17.01 -16.36 -7.81
C GLY A 162 -16.16 -17.05 -8.89
N TYR A 163 -15.03 -16.45 -9.30
CA TYR A 163 -14.04 -17.11 -10.17
C TYR A 163 -13.15 -18.07 -9.39
N LYS A 164 -13.75 -19.17 -8.89
CA LYS A 164 -13.08 -20.21 -8.10
C LYS A 164 -12.47 -21.35 -8.93
N LYS A 165 -12.04 -21.12 -10.18
CA LYS A 165 -11.57 -22.23 -11.03
C LYS A 165 -10.05 -22.41 -11.10
N ASN A 166 -9.24 -21.35 -10.95
CA ASN A 166 -7.79 -21.44 -11.09
C ASN A 166 -7.05 -20.79 -9.92
N ARG A 167 -6.29 -21.58 -9.13
CA ARG A 167 -5.49 -21.10 -7.99
C ARG A 167 -4.06 -20.64 -8.37
N PHE A 168 -3.75 -20.64 -9.67
CA PHE A 168 -2.41 -20.36 -10.19
C PHE A 168 -2.24 -18.91 -10.69
N ALA A 169 -3.15 -18.41 -11.54
CA ALA A 169 -3.08 -17.05 -12.08
C ALA A 169 -4.46 -16.58 -12.57
N GLY A 170 -4.64 -15.26 -12.63
CA GLY A 170 -5.80 -14.63 -13.25
C GLY A 170 -5.81 -14.72 -14.77
N SER A 171 -6.97 -14.44 -15.36
CA SER A 171 -7.19 -14.50 -16.81
C SER A 171 -8.22 -13.48 -17.32
N GLU A 172 -8.55 -12.47 -16.51
CA GLU A 172 -9.53 -11.43 -16.80
C GLU A 172 -8.95 -10.03 -16.54
N ALA A 173 -9.67 -8.95 -16.82
CA ALA A 173 -9.20 -7.58 -16.55
C ALA A 173 -7.89 -7.19 -17.26
N PHE A 174 -7.55 -7.84 -18.38
CA PHE A 174 -6.44 -7.40 -19.25
C PHE A 174 -6.69 -5.97 -19.73
N ALA A 175 -5.64 -5.15 -19.77
CA ALA A 175 -5.70 -3.74 -20.16
C ALA A 175 -6.77 -2.92 -19.40
N GLY A 176 -6.95 -3.18 -18.10
CA GLY A 176 -7.88 -2.42 -17.26
C GLY A 176 -9.37 -2.68 -17.54
N HIS A 177 -9.71 -3.76 -18.24
CA HIS A 177 -11.11 -4.14 -18.45
C HIS A 177 -11.84 -4.33 -17.11
N HIS A 178 -13.06 -3.81 -16.98
CA HIS A 178 -13.87 -3.76 -15.74
C HIS A 178 -13.35 -2.89 -14.59
N PHE A 179 -12.48 -1.90 -14.85
CA PHE A 179 -12.08 -0.93 -13.81
C PHE A 179 -13.18 0.10 -13.51
N ALA A 180 -14.18 0.21 -14.38
CA ALA A 180 -15.41 0.95 -14.16
C ALA A 180 -16.57 0.17 -14.78
N THR A 181 -17.78 0.37 -14.23
CA THR A 181 -19.02 -0.24 -14.75
C THR A 181 -19.95 0.86 -15.21
N ASP A 182 -20.54 0.70 -16.40
CA ASP A 182 -21.59 1.60 -16.89
C ASP A 182 -22.88 1.37 -16.10
N LEU A 183 -23.40 2.44 -15.50
CA LEU A 183 -24.71 2.43 -14.85
C LEU A 183 -25.82 2.71 -15.88
N PRO A 184 -27.04 2.18 -15.69
CA PRO A 184 -28.16 2.39 -16.62
C PRO A 184 -28.55 3.86 -16.85
N ASN A 185 -28.13 4.77 -15.96
CA ASN A 185 -28.36 6.21 -16.05
C ASN A 185 -27.27 6.96 -16.85
N GLY A 186 -26.35 6.25 -17.50
CA GLY A 186 -25.25 6.84 -18.28
C GLY A 186 -24.08 7.37 -17.43
N MET A 187 -24.06 7.10 -16.12
CA MET A 187 -22.91 7.38 -15.25
C MET A 187 -21.96 6.18 -15.19
N LEU A 188 -20.70 6.44 -14.87
CA LEU A 188 -19.72 5.41 -14.53
C LEU A 188 -19.70 5.20 -13.01
N GLU A 189 -19.80 3.95 -12.57
CA GLU A 189 -19.58 3.59 -11.16
C GLU A 189 -18.07 3.46 -10.88
N PRO A 190 -17.51 4.27 -9.96
CA PRO A 190 -16.10 4.16 -9.60
C PRO A 190 -15.86 2.86 -8.84
N THR A 191 -14.84 2.11 -9.24
CA THR A 191 -14.39 0.92 -8.48
C THR A 191 -13.11 1.21 -7.71
N ARG A 192 -12.78 0.33 -6.76
CA ARG A 192 -11.49 0.37 -6.05
C ARG A 192 -10.31 -0.10 -6.91
N ALA A 193 -10.55 -0.72 -8.06
CA ALA A 193 -9.51 -1.35 -8.87
C ALA A 193 -8.38 -0.39 -9.30
N PRO A 194 -8.64 0.87 -9.74
CA PRO A 194 -7.56 1.80 -10.06
C PRO A 194 -6.68 2.17 -8.87
N LEU A 195 -7.25 2.27 -7.67
CA LEU A 195 -6.52 2.57 -6.43
C LEU A 195 -5.58 1.43 -6.07
N ASP A 196 -6.13 0.21 -6.00
CA ASP A 196 -5.36 -0.99 -5.69
C ASP A 196 -4.31 -1.26 -6.78
N TRP A 197 -4.65 -0.99 -8.06
CA TRP A 197 -3.72 -1.07 -9.18
C TRP A 197 -2.53 -0.15 -9.02
N PHE A 198 -2.75 1.11 -8.65
CA PHE A 198 -1.68 2.09 -8.46
C PHE A 198 -0.75 1.70 -7.30
N PHE A 199 -1.33 1.32 -6.17
CA PHE A 199 -0.55 0.89 -5.01
C PHE A 199 0.30 -0.35 -5.34
N GLN A 200 -0.30 -1.37 -5.95
CA GLN A 200 0.39 -2.63 -6.26
C GLN A 200 1.37 -2.52 -7.43
N TRP A 201 1.11 -1.63 -8.39
CA TRP A 201 2.05 -1.30 -9.47
C TRP A 201 3.39 -0.83 -8.91
N ALA A 202 3.37 -0.02 -7.86
CA ALA A 202 4.59 0.52 -7.27
C ALA A 202 5.51 -0.60 -6.74
N PHE A 203 4.93 -1.64 -6.11
CA PHE A 203 5.67 -2.81 -5.61
C PHE A 203 6.20 -3.70 -6.75
N CYS A 204 5.39 -3.88 -7.80
CA CYS A 204 5.80 -4.58 -9.02
C CYS A 204 7.02 -3.91 -9.67
N ALA A 205 6.98 -2.58 -9.80
CA ALA A 205 8.11 -1.81 -10.31
C ALA A 205 9.34 -1.97 -9.41
N THR A 206 9.18 -1.93 -8.07
CA THR A 206 10.29 -2.17 -7.12
C THR A 206 10.96 -3.52 -7.33
N ALA A 207 10.19 -4.60 -7.53
CA ALA A 207 10.75 -5.92 -7.75
C ALA A 207 11.62 -5.99 -9.02
N ALA A 208 11.25 -5.29 -10.09
CA ALA A 208 12.04 -5.19 -11.31
C ALA A 208 13.34 -4.40 -11.11
N THR A 209 13.26 -3.25 -10.42
CA THR A 209 14.42 -2.39 -10.12
C THR A 209 15.46 -3.07 -9.24
N ILE A 210 15.08 -3.97 -8.32
CA ILE A 210 16.07 -4.75 -7.55
C ILE A 210 17.04 -5.50 -8.49
N VAL A 211 16.56 -5.92 -9.67
CA VAL A 211 17.39 -6.63 -10.64
C VAL A 211 18.36 -5.70 -11.38
N SER A 212 18.03 -4.42 -11.61
CA SER A 212 18.95 -3.48 -12.30
C SER A 212 20.28 -3.38 -11.57
N GLY A 213 20.23 -3.22 -10.25
CA GLY A 213 21.42 -3.13 -9.41
C GLY A 213 22.30 -4.37 -9.49
N GLY A 214 21.70 -5.56 -9.44
CA GLY A 214 22.44 -6.83 -9.57
C GLY A 214 23.14 -6.96 -10.93
N VAL A 215 22.53 -6.48 -12.01
CA VAL A 215 23.10 -6.59 -13.37
C VAL A 215 23.80 -5.33 -13.89
N ALA A 216 24.10 -4.38 -13.00
CA ALA A 216 24.69 -3.09 -13.36
C ALA A 216 26.04 -3.21 -14.10
N GLU A 217 26.33 -2.18 -14.90
CA GLU A 217 27.57 -1.97 -15.66
C GLU A 217 27.96 -3.00 -16.74
N ARG A 218 27.21 -4.09 -16.94
CA ARG A 218 27.56 -5.11 -17.95
C ARG A 218 26.40 -5.60 -18.80
N VAL A 219 25.17 -5.56 -18.30
CA VAL A 219 24.00 -5.93 -19.11
C VAL A 219 23.59 -4.78 -20.02
N ASN A 220 23.39 -5.07 -21.31
CA ASN A 220 22.94 -4.11 -22.31
C ASN A 220 21.50 -3.67 -22.06
N PHE A 221 21.21 -2.42 -22.40
CA PHE A 221 19.90 -1.82 -22.21
C PHE A 221 18.75 -2.62 -22.85
N PRO A 222 18.77 -2.98 -24.16
CA PRO A 222 17.64 -3.70 -24.76
C PRO A 222 17.36 -5.07 -24.12
N GLY A 223 18.41 -5.82 -23.79
CA GLY A 223 18.27 -7.10 -23.09
C GLY A 223 17.66 -6.93 -21.70
N TYR A 224 18.04 -5.86 -21.00
CA TYR A 224 17.44 -5.52 -19.70
C TYR A 224 15.97 -5.11 -19.83
N SER A 225 15.59 -4.28 -20.82
CA SER A 225 14.21 -3.87 -21.04
C SER A 225 13.29 -5.07 -21.29
N ILE A 226 13.75 -6.08 -22.04
CA ILE A 226 13.01 -7.33 -22.27
C ILE A 226 12.80 -8.06 -20.94
N PHE A 227 13.87 -8.22 -20.15
CA PHE A 227 13.77 -8.87 -18.85
C PHE A 227 12.81 -8.13 -17.90
N SER A 228 12.93 -6.80 -17.80
CA SER A 228 12.07 -5.96 -16.94
C SER A 228 10.60 -6.07 -17.34
N PHE A 229 10.31 -6.08 -18.64
CA PHE A 229 8.96 -6.33 -19.14
C PHE A 229 8.45 -7.72 -18.74
N CYS A 230 9.25 -8.79 -18.91
CA CYS A 230 8.84 -10.14 -18.47
C CYS A 230 8.62 -10.22 -16.95
N MET A 231 9.50 -9.57 -16.16
CA MET A 231 9.43 -9.52 -14.71
C MET A 231 8.08 -8.96 -14.25
N THR A 232 7.68 -7.82 -14.81
CA THR A 232 6.46 -7.08 -14.48
C THR A 232 5.19 -7.61 -15.14
N THR A 233 5.35 -8.45 -16.17
CA THR A 233 4.24 -9.08 -16.91
C THR A 233 3.82 -10.41 -16.30
N PHE A 234 4.75 -11.31 -15.96
CA PHE A 234 4.36 -12.66 -15.51
C PHE A 234 5.24 -13.30 -14.44
N ILE A 235 6.48 -12.85 -14.19
CA ILE A 235 7.29 -13.43 -13.10
C ILE A 235 6.75 -12.99 -11.74
N TYR A 236 6.76 -11.68 -11.50
CA TYR A 236 6.25 -11.08 -10.27
C TYR A 236 4.72 -11.22 -10.14
N PRO A 237 3.91 -10.92 -11.18
CA PRO A 237 2.45 -11.00 -11.04
C PRO A 237 1.91 -12.39 -10.71
N ILE A 238 2.54 -13.46 -11.20
CA ILE A 238 2.11 -14.83 -10.87
C ILE A 238 2.45 -15.18 -9.41
N ILE A 239 3.58 -14.67 -8.89
CA ILE A 239 3.88 -14.79 -7.45
C ILE A 239 2.80 -14.07 -6.64
N VAL A 240 2.44 -12.84 -7.03
CA VAL A 240 1.33 -12.10 -6.40
C VAL A 240 0.05 -12.91 -6.46
N ALA A 241 -0.28 -13.55 -7.59
CA ALA A 241 -1.48 -14.37 -7.73
C ALA A 241 -1.52 -15.53 -6.73
N TRP A 242 -0.38 -16.15 -6.41
CA TRP A 242 -0.30 -17.21 -5.42
C TRP A 242 -0.43 -16.71 -3.99
N THR A 243 -0.01 -15.47 -3.76
CA THR A 243 0.09 -14.81 -2.45
C THR A 243 -1.07 -13.81 -2.28
N TRP A 244 -0.83 -12.50 -2.46
CA TRP A 244 -1.80 -11.42 -2.17
C TRP A 244 -3.04 -11.46 -3.07
N GLY A 245 -2.93 -12.12 -4.22
CA GLY A 245 -4.00 -12.37 -5.17
C GLY A 245 -4.94 -13.51 -4.80
N GLY A 246 -4.77 -14.15 -3.64
CA GLY A 246 -5.70 -15.15 -3.08
C GLY A 246 -5.49 -16.59 -3.56
N GLY A 247 -4.32 -16.89 -4.14
CA GLY A 247 -3.98 -18.20 -4.69
C GLY A 247 -3.68 -19.28 -3.66
N PHE A 248 -2.92 -20.28 -4.08
CA PHE A 248 -2.74 -21.50 -3.28
C PHE A 248 -2.00 -21.28 -1.95
N LEU A 249 -1.17 -20.24 -1.82
CA LEU A 249 -0.48 -19.94 -0.56
C LEU A 249 -1.40 -19.21 0.43
N ALA A 250 -2.38 -18.45 -0.06
CA ALA A 250 -3.21 -17.54 0.76
C ALA A 250 -4.03 -18.25 1.86
N ASP A 251 -4.42 -19.51 1.65
CA ASP A 251 -5.12 -20.34 2.65
C ASP A 251 -4.41 -21.69 2.91
N MET A 252 -3.14 -21.79 2.51
CA MET A 252 -2.35 -23.01 2.66
C MET A 252 -2.33 -23.46 4.12
N ASN A 253 -2.58 -24.75 4.36
CA ASN A 253 -2.64 -25.34 5.69
C ASN A 253 -3.61 -24.59 6.64
N GLU A 254 -4.73 -24.06 6.13
CA GLU A 254 -5.78 -23.36 6.91
C GLU A 254 -5.39 -21.99 7.50
N VAL A 255 -4.09 -21.68 7.58
CA VAL A 255 -3.53 -20.41 8.07
C VAL A 255 -3.10 -19.48 6.95
N GLY A 256 -2.53 -20.06 5.88
CA GLY A 256 -1.83 -19.33 4.84
C GLY A 256 -0.42 -18.92 5.24
N TYR A 257 0.31 -18.39 4.26
CA TYR A 257 1.59 -17.72 4.47
C TYR A 257 1.40 -16.36 5.16
N MET A 258 2.48 -15.75 5.66
CA MET A 258 2.46 -14.35 6.10
C MET A 258 3.63 -13.56 5.49
N ASP A 259 3.31 -12.62 4.61
CA ASP A 259 4.25 -11.64 4.08
C ASP A 259 3.56 -10.30 3.92
N PHE A 260 3.52 -9.54 5.03
CA PHE A 260 2.70 -8.35 5.20
C PHE A 260 2.89 -7.31 4.10
N ALA A 261 4.16 -6.97 3.78
CA ALA A 261 4.48 -5.98 2.76
C ALA A 261 5.43 -6.49 1.64
N GLY A 262 5.97 -7.70 1.71
CA GLY A 262 6.72 -8.28 0.57
C GLY A 262 8.21 -8.58 0.78
N SER A 263 8.64 -9.14 1.91
CA SER A 263 10.00 -9.72 2.04
C SER A 263 10.21 -10.86 1.04
N GLY A 264 9.18 -11.68 0.85
CA GLY A 264 9.11 -12.72 -0.17
C GLY A 264 8.71 -12.12 -1.50
N VAL A 265 7.47 -11.64 -1.56
CA VAL A 265 6.79 -11.27 -2.81
C VAL A 265 7.58 -10.24 -3.63
N VAL A 266 8.19 -9.24 -2.99
CA VAL A 266 9.01 -8.22 -3.69
C VAL A 266 10.49 -8.53 -3.57
N HIS A 267 11.01 -8.59 -2.34
CA HIS A 267 12.46 -8.59 -2.12
C HIS A 267 13.12 -9.92 -2.49
N LEU A 268 12.58 -11.06 -2.06
CA LEU A 268 13.10 -12.37 -2.44
C LEU A 268 12.95 -12.58 -3.96
N THR A 269 11.80 -12.21 -4.53
CA THR A 269 11.54 -12.29 -5.97
C THR A 269 12.59 -11.53 -6.79
N GLY A 270 12.78 -10.23 -6.51
CA GLY A 270 13.77 -9.41 -7.19
C GLY A 270 15.20 -9.84 -6.88
N GLY A 271 15.50 -10.19 -5.62
CA GLY A 271 16.83 -10.59 -5.18
C GLY A 271 17.32 -11.90 -5.81
N ILE A 272 16.44 -12.90 -5.95
CA ILE A 272 16.77 -14.16 -6.64
C ILE A 272 16.96 -13.94 -8.14
N ALA A 273 16.12 -13.11 -8.77
CA ALA A 273 16.33 -12.70 -10.15
C ALA A 273 17.67 -11.97 -10.35
N ALA A 274 18.05 -11.09 -9.42
CA ALA A 274 19.35 -10.41 -9.40
C ALA A 274 20.52 -11.38 -9.24
N LEU A 275 20.41 -12.39 -8.36
CA LEU A 275 21.43 -13.43 -8.20
C LEU A 275 21.64 -14.20 -9.50
N VAL A 276 20.54 -14.67 -10.11
CA VAL A 276 20.58 -15.46 -11.34
C VAL A 276 21.11 -14.62 -12.50
N GLY A 277 20.63 -13.38 -12.66
CA GLY A 277 21.12 -12.45 -13.66
C GLY A 277 22.61 -12.18 -13.50
N SER A 278 23.08 -11.99 -12.26
CA SER A 278 24.49 -11.74 -11.97
C SER A 278 25.38 -12.95 -12.28
N ALA A 279 24.93 -14.15 -11.92
CA ALA A 279 25.64 -15.39 -12.19
C ALA A 279 25.73 -15.67 -13.70
N ILE A 280 24.64 -15.49 -14.45
CA ILE A 280 24.60 -15.77 -15.90
C ILE A 280 25.37 -14.71 -16.70
N ALA A 281 25.24 -13.43 -16.35
CA ALA A 281 25.99 -12.33 -16.97
C ALA A 281 27.50 -12.47 -16.69
N GLY A 282 27.85 -13.03 -15.53
CA GLY A 282 29.22 -13.18 -15.07
C GLY A 282 29.81 -11.89 -14.49
N PRO A 283 31.04 -11.96 -13.95
CA PRO A 283 31.67 -10.83 -13.29
C PRO A 283 32.05 -9.71 -14.24
N ARG A 284 32.00 -8.46 -13.76
CA ARG A 284 32.53 -7.31 -14.48
C ARG A 284 34.03 -7.48 -14.71
N ILE A 285 34.51 -7.06 -15.87
CA ILE A 285 35.92 -7.19 -16.27
C ILE A 285 36.80 -6.51 -15.23
N GLY A 286 37.70 -7.28 -14.61
CA GLY A 286 38.62 -6.80 -13.58
C GLY A 286 38.10 -6.87 -12.14
N ARG A 287 36.82 -7.23 -11.89
CA ARG A 287 36.27 -7.25 -10.52
C ARG A 287 36.96 -8.25 -9.60
N PHE A 288 37.30 -9.41 -10.15
CA PHE A 288 37.98 -10.50 -9.45
C PHE A 288 39.27 -10.86 -10.21
N PRO A 289 40.41 -10.23 -9.88
CA PRO A 289 41.69 -10.51 -10.52
C PRO A 289 42.06 -12.00 -10.48
N VAL A 290 42.78 -12.45 -11.51
CA VAL A 290 43.29 -13.81 -11.62
C VAL A 290 44.21 -14.12 -10.44
N GLY A 291 44.08 -15.31 -9.86
CA GLY A 291 44.89 -15.74 -8.72
C GLY A 291 44.33 -15.35 -7.33
N THR A 292 43.31 -14.50 -7.25
CA THR A 292 42.71 -14.13 -5.95
C THR A 292 42.08 -15.34 -5.23
N THR A 293 42.31 -15.41 -3.92
CA THR A 293 41.68 -16.35 -2.99
C THR A 293 40.27 -15.90 -2.62
N ALA A 294 39.47 -16.79 -2.02
CA ALA A 294 38.14 -16.41 -1.52
C ALA A 294 38.22 -15.32 -0.44
N LYS A 295 39.23 -15.39 0.44
CA LYS A 295 39.45 -14.41 1.50
C LYS A 295 39.72 -13.02 0.92
N GLU A 296 40.65 -12.91 -0.03
CA GLU A 296 40.97 -11.63 -0.69
C GLU A 296 39.74 -11.05 -1.39
N ARG A 297 38.94 -11.86 -2.09
CA ARG A 297 37.70 -11.36 -2.73
C ARG A 297 36.66 -10.82 -1.74
N ILE A 298 36.64 -11.30 -0.51
CA ILE A 298 35.72 -10.85 0.55
C ILE A 298 36.23 -9.55 1.17
N THR A 299 37.54 -9.48 1.46
CA THR A 299 38.13 -8.37 2.25
C THR A 299 38.60 -7.21 1.39
N GLU A 300 38.84 -7.44 0.10
CA GLU A 300 39.42 -6.46 -0.81
C GLU A 300 38.51 -6.23 -2.02
N CYS A 301 38.35 -4.96 -2.37
CA CYS A 301 37.74 -4.53 -3.61
C CYS A 301 38.83 -3.83 -4.44
N PRO A 302 39.02 -4.17 -5.73
CA PRO A 302 39.94 -3.39 -6.55
C PRO A 302 39.46 -1.94 -6.61
N GLU A 303 40.39 -0.98 -6.43
CA GLU A 303 40.10 0.47 -6.33
C GLU A 303 39.24 0.97 -7.51
N ALA A 304 39.43 0.40 -8.69
CA ALA A 304 38.63 0.73 -9.87
C ALA A 304 37.12 0.48 -9.71
N PHE A 305 36.70 -0.28 -8.70
CA PHE A 305 35.30 -0.60 -8.36
C PHE A 305 34.83 0.05 -7.07
N ASP A 306 35.61 0.97 -6.49
CA ASP A 306 35.14 1.76 -5.38
C ASP A 306 33.93 2.62 -5.81
N PRO A 307 32.95 2.82 -4.92
CA PRO A 307 31.80 3.67 -5.21
C PRO A 307 32.21 5.06 -5.68
N HIS A 308 31.66 5.52 -6.80
CA HIS A 308 32.05 6.83 -7.33
C HIS A 308 31.44 7.99 -6.54
N SER A 309 30.36 7.77 -5.79
CA SER A 309 29.70 8.84 -5.02
C SER A 309 28.99 8.35 -3.75
N GLN A 310 29.65 8.53 -2.60
CA GLN A 310 29.05 8.29 -1.29
C GLN A 310 27.79 9.15 -1.02
N PRO A 311 27.75 10.46 -1.38
CA PRO A 311 26.54 11.26 -1.19
C PRO A 311 25.30 10.70 -1.90
N LEU A 312 25.45 10.13 -3.11
CA LEU A 312 24.33 9.52 -3.82
C LEU A 312 23.84 8.24 -3.13
N ILE A 313 24.76 7.42 -2.61
CA ILE A 313 24.41 6.22 -1.84
C ILE A 313 23.61 6.61 -0.59
N ILE A 314 24.08 7.60 0.16
CA ILE A 314 23.45 8.04 1.41
C ILE A 314 22.07 8.64 1.12
N LEU A 315 21.98 9.56 0.15
CA LEU A 315 20.71 10.18 -0.23
C LEU A 315 19.72 9.14 -0.74
N GLY A 316 20.18 8.21 -1.59
CA GLY A 316 19.36 7.11 -2.08
C GLY A 316 18.84 6.23 -0.94
N THR A 317 19.69 5.90 0.03
CA THR A 317 19.30 5.12 1.21
C THR A 317 18.27 5.84 2.08
N PHE A 318 18.41 7.15 2.28
CA PHE A 318 17.40 7.94 2.99
C PHE A 318 16.06 7.98 2.26
N ILE A 319 16.08 8.13 0.93
CA ILE A 319 14.87 8.08 0.11
C ILE A 319 14.21 6.69 0.19
N LEU A 320 15.00 5.61 0.16
CA LEU A 320 14.49 4.25 0.32
C LEU A 320 13.86 4.04 1.71
N TRP A 321 14.51 4.48 2.79
CA TRP A 321 13.92 4.41 4.14
C TRP A 321 12.63 5.24 4.22
N PHE A 322 12.64 6.48 3.72
CA PHE A 322 11.45 7.33 3.67
C PHE A 322 10.30 6.64 2.89
N GLY A 323 10.58 6.11 1.71
CA GLY A 323 9.60 5.39 0.89
C GLY A 323 9.09 4.11 1.55
N TRP A 324 9.90 3.49 2.41
CA TRP A 324 9.54 2.28 3.15
C TRP A 324 8.38 2.48 4.12
N TYR A 325 8.12 3.72 4.59
CA TYR A 325 6.90 4.00 5.35
C TYR A 325 5.65 3.88 4.48
N GLY A 326 5.72 4.28 3.20
CA GLY A 326 4.66 4.00 2.23
C GLY A 326 4.52 2.51 1.95
N PHE A 327 5.65 1.81 1.84
CA PHE A 327 5.72 0.38 1.55
C PHE A 327 5.11 -0.47 2.67
N ASN A 328 5.65 -0.36 3.88
CA ASN A 328 5.21 -1.16 5.01
C ASN A 328 3.90 -0.64 5.58
N CYS A 329 3.81 0.63 5.98
CA CYS A 329 2.58 1.14 6.61
C CYS A 329 1.41 1.13 5.63
N GLY A 330 1.62 1.44 4.36
CA GLY A 330 0.58 1.38 3.33
C GLY A 330 0.00 -0.02 3.13
N SER A 331 0.75 -1.07 3.48
CA SER A 331 0.30 -2.46 3.42
C SER A 331 -0.74 -2.83 4.49
N THR A 332 -1.17 -1.88 5.34
CA THR A 332 -2.46 -2.00 6.05
C THR A 332 -3.67 -1.96 5.11
N LEU A 333 -3.50 -1.49 3.88
CA LEU A 333 -4.51 -1.40 2.81
C LEU A 333 -5.71 -0.50 3.12
N ALA A 334 -5.77 0.12 4.29
CA ALA A 334 -6.87 0.97 4.73
C ALA A 334 -6.41 1.89 5.88
N MET A 335 -7.17 2.98 6.10
CA MET A 335 -6.96 3.96 7.17
C MET A 335 -8.28 4.46 7.80
N HIS A 336 -9.41 3.85 7.42
CA HIS A 336 -10.73 4.29 7.91
C HIS A 336 -11.13 3.81 9.31
N THR A 337 -10.29 3.02 10.01
CA THR A 337 -10.56 2.57 11.39
C THR A 337 -9.39 2.88 12.31
N ILE A 338 -9.67 3.00 13.62
CA ILE A 338 -8.62 3.17 14.63
C ILE A 338 -7.66 1.97 14.68
N GLU A 339 -8.17 0.76 14.40
CA GLU A 339 -7.34 -0.45 14.33
C GLU A 339 -6.32 -0.36 13.18
N ASN A 340 -6.75 0.10 12.00
CA ASN A 340 -5.85 0.35 10.87
C ASN A 340 -4.79 1.41 11.22
N GLY A 341 -5.20 2.48 11.90
CA GLY A 341 -4.29 3.53 12.36
C GLY A 341 -3.25 3.02 13.35
N PHE A 342 -3.65 2.24 14.36
CA PHE A 342 -2.72 1.63 15.30
C PHE A 342 -1.81 0.59 14.64
N MET A 343 -2.33 -0.17 13.67
CA MET A 343 -1.50 -1.10 12.90
C MET A 343 -0.42 -0.35 12.10
N ALA A 344 -0.78 0.71 11.38
CA ALA A 344 0.18 1.52 10.64
C ALA A 344 1.23 2.15 11.56
N ALA A 345 0.84 2.62 12.75
CA ALA A 345 1.77 3.16 13.75
C ALA A 345 2.75 2.10 14.27
N HIS A 346 2.25 0.89 14.57
CA HIS A 346 3.08 -0.25 14.99
C HIS A 346 4.08 -0.66 13.91
N VAL A 347 3.60 -0.77 12.67
CA VAL A 347 4.41 -1.06 11.49
C VAL A 347 5.50 -0.01 11.29
N ALA A 348 5.20 1.28 11.46
CA ALA A 348 6.19 2.36 11.35
C ALA A 348 7.31 2.21 12.40
N MET A 349 6.95 1.87 13.65
CA MET A 349 7.90 1.68 14.73
C MET A 349 8.82 0.49 14.47
N ASN A 350 8.24 -0.67 14.10
CA ASN A 350 8.98 -1.88 13.77
C ASN A 350 9.94 -1.68 12.59
N THR A 351 9.46 -0.99 11.54
CA THR A 351 10.25 -0.64 10.36
C THR A 351 11.47 0.20 10.74
N THR A 352 11.26 1.22 11.57
CA THR A 352 12.32 2.15 12.00
C THR A 352 13.38 1.45 12.87
N LEU A 353 12.94 0.64 13.82
CA LEU A 353 13.84 -0.05 14.75
C LEU A 353 14.70 -1.08 14.02
N ALA A 354 14.10 -1.92 13.17
CA ALA A 354 14.83 -2.92 12.41
C ALA A 354 15.87 -2.30 11.46
N ALA A 355 15.50 -1.22 10.76
CA ALA A 355 16.41 -0.45 9.91
C ALA A 355 17.62 0.10 10.70
N SER A 356 17.33 0.72 11.84
CA SER A 356 18.35 1.35 12.69
C SER A 356 19.37 0.33 13.18
N VAL A 357 18.90 -0.79 13.75
CA VAL A 357 19.81 -1.81 14.30
C VAL A 357 20.51 -2.60 13.20
N GLY A 358 19.86 -2.84 12.06
CA GLY A 358 20.49 -3.46 10.90
C GLY A 358 21.69 -2.65 10.42
N GLY A 359 21.53 -1.32 10.30
CA GLY A 359 22.61 -0.40 9.96
C GLY A 359 23.75 -0.42 10.97
N LEU A 360 23.44 -0.26 12.25
CA LEU A 360 24.44 -0.21 13.32
C LEU A 360 25.23 -1.51 13.45
N VAL A 361 24.58 -2.67 13.27
CA VAL A 361 25.23 -3.98 13.33
C VAL A 361 26.20 -4.14 12.17
N VAL A 362 25.79 -3.89 10.91
CA VAL A 362 26.72 -3.99 9.78
C VAL A 362 27.87 -3.00 9.91
N PHE A 363 27.59 -1.76 10.33
CA PHE A 363 28.63 -0.76 10.55
C PHE A 363 29.64 -1.21 11.61
N GLY A 364 29.18 -1.69 12.77
CA GLY A 364 30.04 -2.19 13.83
C GLY A 364 30.88 -3.40 13.41
N LEU A 365 30.26 -4.36 12.72
CA LEU A 365 30.94 -5.54 12.19
C LEU A 365 32.02 -5.18 11.19
N ARG A 366 31.68 -4.33 10.20
CA ARG A 366 32.64 -3.91 9.17
C ARG A 366 33.73 -3.01 9.74
N TYR A 367 33.44 -2.16 10.71
CA TYR A 367 34.48 -1.42 11.43
C TYR A 367 35.45 -2.36 12.16
N ALA A 368 34.94 -3.39 12.83
CA ALA A 368 35.78 -4.38 13.50
C ALA A 368 36.68 -5.18 12.52
N MET A 369 36.16 -5.48 11.33
CA MET A 369 36.87 -6.23 10.28
C MET A 369 37.89 -5.37 9.50
N LEU A 370 37.46 -4.19 9.05
CA LEU A 370 38.21 -3.32 8.13
C LEU A 370 39.07 -2.28 8.84
N ARG A 371 38.78 -1.98 10.12
CA ARG A 371 39.38 -0.89 10.90
C ARG A 371 39.21 0.49 10.23
N ARG A 372 38.17 0.65 9.42
CA ARG A 372 37.78 1.87 8.71
C ARG A 372 36.26 2.03 8.77
N TYR A 373 35.78 3.27 8.69
CA TYR A 373 34.34 3.54 8.63
C TYR A 373 33.81 3.22 7.23
N ASP A 374 32.96 2.20 7.14
CA ASP A 374 32.31 1.79 5.90
C ASP A 374 30.87 2.31 5.86
N ILE A 375 30.69 3.47 5.23
CA ILE A 375 29.39 4.13 5.10
C ILE A 375 28.46 3.36 4.15
N GLY A 376 29.00 2.75 3.09
CA GLY A 376 28.23 1.90 2.20
C GLY A 376 27.72 0.64 2.91
N GLY A 377 28.56 0.06 3.79
CA GLY A 377 28.17 -1.00 4.71
C GLY A 377 27.04 -0.61 5.64
N LEU A 378 27.12 0.57 6.27
CA LEU A 378 26.03 1.11 7.09
C LEU A 378 24.73 1.24 6.29
N CYS A 379 24.80 1.78 5.07
CA CYS A 379 23.64 1.94 4.19
C CYS A 379 23.00 0.59 3.83
N ASN A 380 23.80 -0.40 3.41
CA ASN A 380 23.29 -1.74 3.12
C ASN A 380 22.75 -2.45 4.37
N GLY A 381 23.30 -2.18 5.56
CA GLY A 381 22.76 -2.67 6.83
C GLY A 381 21.38 -2.09 7.15
N ILE A 382 21.16 -0.80 6.88
CA ILE A 382 19.84 -0.16 7.00
C ILE A 382 18.84 -0.87 6.08
N LEU A 383 19.21 -1.05 4.80
CA LEU A 383 18.35 -1.73 3.83
C LEU A 383 18.10 -3.20 4.20
N ALA A 384 19.11 -3.91 4.71
CA ALA A 384 18.96 -5.28 5.19
C ALA A 384 17.95 -5.39 6.36
N GLY A 385 18.00 -4.45 7.30
CA GLY A 385 17.03 -4.37 8.40
C GLY A 385 15.61 -4.07 7.91
N LEU A 386 15.47 -3.13 6.98
CA LEU A 386 14.20 -2.78 6.34
C LEU A 386 13.59 -3.97 5.58
N VAL A 387 14.38 -4.69 4.78
CA VAL A 387 13.92 -5.90 4.09
C VAL A 387 13.52 -6.97 5.11
N SER A 388 14.35 -7.22 6.12
CA SER A 388 14.13 -8.31 7.08
C SER A 388 12.83 -8.18 7.87
N ILE A 389 12.37 -6.95 8.17
CA ILE A 389 11.13 -6.74 8.93
C ILE A 389 9.88 -6.70 8.05
N THR A 390 10.03 -6.55 6.73
CA THR A 390 8.92 -6.23 5.81
C THR A 390 7.77 -7.26 5.86
N ALA A 391 8.05 -8.54 6.06
CA ALA A 391 7.04 -9.59 6.13
C ALA A 391 6.30 -9.64 7.47
N GLY A 392 7.00 -9.32 8.57
CA GLY A 392 6.48 -9.41 9.94
C GLY A 392 6.14 -8.06 10.58
N CYS A 393 6.25 -6.95 9.86
CA CYS A 393 6.21 -5.61 10.45
C CYS A 393 4.89 -5.29 11.17
N GLY A 394 3.78 -5.93 10.81
CA GLY A 394 2.47 -5.79 11.45
C GLY A 394 2.06 -6.90 12.43
N SER A 395 2.93 -7.87 12.68
CA SER A 395 2.55 -9.13 13.37
C SER A 395 3.60 -9.65 14.36
N VAL A 396 4.67 -8.89 14.58
CA VAL A 396 5.67 -9.15 15.62
C VAL A 396 5.68 -8.06 16.66
N GLU A 397 6.07 -8.42 17.88
CA GLU A 397 6.33 -7.44 18.94
C GLU A 397 7.46 -6.48 18.56
N THR A 398 7.37 -5.25 19.08
CA THR A 398 8.36 -4.21 18.79
C THR A 398 9.78 -4.59 19.20
N GLY A 399 9.95 -5.25 20.36
CA GLY A 399 11.25 -5.77 20.77
C GLY A 399 11.80 -6.83 19.79
N THR A 400 10.93 -7.65 19.21
CA THR A 400 11.33 -8.68 18.26
C THR A 400 11.77 -8.11 16.91
N SER A 401 11.21 -6.97 16.48
CA SER A 401 11.68 -6.26 15.28
C SER A 401 13.18 -5.92 15.33
N ILE A 402 13.70 -5.59 16.52
CA ILE A 402 15.12 -5.33 16.74
C ILE A 402 15.93 -6.60 16.48
N LEU A 403 15.49 -7.72 17.05
CA LEU A 403 16.16 -9.01 16.85
C LEU A 403 16.17 -9.42 15.37
N ILE A 404 15.04 -9.25 14.67
CA ILE A 404 14.91 -9.54 13.24
C ILE A 404 15.89 -8.68 12.42
N GLY A 405 16.02 -7.39 12.75
CA GLY A 405 16.99 -6.50 12.10
C GLY A 405 18.45 -6.88 12.37
N VAL A 406 18.79 -7.26 13.61
CA VAL A 406 20.14 -7.72 14.00
C VAL A 406 20.53 -8.99 13.22
N LEU A 407 19.65 -10.00 13.22
CA LEU A 407 19.91 -11.25 12.50
C LEU A 407 19.94 -11.04 10.98
N GLY A 408 19.08 -10.14 10.47
CA GLY A 408 19.08 -9.70 9.08
C GLY A 408 20.42 -9.12 8.64
N ALA A 409 21.06 -8.28 9.47
CA ALA A 409 22.38 -7.73 9.21
C ALA A 409 23.48 -8.80 9.12
N PHE A 410 23.46 -9.82 9.99
CA PHE A 410 24.39 -10.95 9.89
C PHE A 410 24.16 -11.77 8.62
N ILE A 411 22.90 -12.02 8.26
CA ILE A 411 22.53 -12.76 7.05
C ILE A 411 22.99 -12.00 5.80
N PHE A 412 22.77 -10.69 5.74
CA PHE A 412 23.31 -9.83 4.70
C PHE A 412 24.83 -9.98 4.58
N GLN A 413 25.56 -9.85 5.69
CA GLN A 413 27.03 -9.88 5.68
C GLN A 413 27.56 -11.25 5.22
N LEU A 414 26.91 -12.34 5.63
CA LEU A 414 27.25 -13.70 5.20
C LEU A 414 26.93 -13.92 3.71
N ALA A 415 25.76 -13.48 3.24
CA ALA A 415 25.37 -13.61 1.83
C ALA A 415 26.29 -12.82 0.90
N SER A 416 26.61 -11.57 1.24
CA SER A 416 27.57 -10.75 0.47
C SER A 416 28.95 -11.41 0.39
N ALA A 417 29.45 -11.95 1.52
CA ALA A 417 30.70 -12.67 1.55
C ALA A 417 30.66 -13.96 0.71
N ALA A 418 29.55 -14.71 0.75
CA ALA A 418 29.38 -15.93 -0.02
C ALA A 418 29.40 -15.67 -1.53
N LEU A 419 28.74 -14.62 -2.01
CA LEU A 419 28.76 -14.25 -3.44
C LEU A 419 30.17 -13.87 -3.92
N LYS A 420 30.88 -13.04 -3.15
CA LYS A 420 32.27 -12.66 -3.43
C LYS A 420 33.19 -13.89 -3.43
N ALA A 421 33.01 -14.80 -2.46
CA ALA A 421 33.74 -16.07 -2.42
C ALA A 421 33.47 -16.92 -3.68
N ALA A 422 32.22 -16.96 -4.16
CA ALA A 422 31.81 -17.69 -5.35
C ALA A 422 32.14 -16.98 -6.68
N LYS A 423 32.79 -15.80 -6.66
CA LYS A 423 33.04 -14.96 -7.85
C LYS A 423 31.76 -14.52 -8.57
N ILE A 424 30.65 -14.42 -7.84
CA ILE A 424 29.41 -13.82 -8.33
C ILE A 424 29.48 -12.34 -8.04
N ASP A 425 29.52 -11.53 -9.10
CA ASP A 425 29.63 -10.08 -9.02
C ASP A 425 28.23 -9.45 -9.02
N ASP A 426 27.76 -9.16 -7.82
CA ASP A 426 26.55 -8.38 -7.57
C ASP A 426 26.97 -6.96 -7.14
N PRO A 427 26.88 -5.95 -8.03
CA PRO A 427 27.47 -4.63 -7.81
C PRO A 427 27.01 -3.91 -6.54
N ILE A 428 25.74 -4.04 -6.18
CA ILE A 428 25.15 -3.33 -5.05
C ILE A 428 24.80 -4.25 -3.87
N ASP A 429 25.24 -5.50 -3.92
CA ASP A 429 24.80 -6.56 -3.00
C ASP A 429 23.25 -6.78 -3.04
N ALA A 430 22.62 -6.66 -4.22
CA ALA A 430 21.17 -6.76 -4.42
C ALA A 430 20.58 -8.07 -3.88
N PHE A 431 21.22 -9.21 -4.16
CA PHE A 431 20.81 -10.50 -3.61
C PHE A 431 21.01 -10.56 -2.09
N ALA A 432 22.10 -10.03 -1.55
CA ALA A 432 22.33 -10.11 -0.11
C ALA A 432 21.30 -9.27 0.66
N VAL A 433 21.00 -8.05 0.17
CA VAL A 433 20.01 -7.15 0.78
C VAL A 433 18.58 -7.65 0.56
N HIS A 434 18.22 -8.07 -0.66
CA HIS A 434 16.83 -8.38 -0.98
C HIS A 434 16.53 -9.88 -0.98
N GLY A 435 17.40 -10.69 -1.58
CA GLY A 435 17.21 -12.14 -1.66
C GLY A 435 17.39 -12.83 -0.31
N ALA A 436 18.57 -12.70 0.29
CA ALA A 436 18.90 -13.37 1.55
C ALA A 436 18.11 -12.80 2.73
N CYS A 437 18.07 -11.47 2.90
CA CYS A 437 17.25 -10.87 3.96
C CYS A 437 15.76 -11.00 3.69
N GLY A 438 15.32 -11.10 2.43
CA GLY A 438 13.92 -11.36 2.08
C GLY A 438 13.48 -12.75 2.51
N ALA A 439 14.27 -13.78 2.18
CA ALA A 439 14.05 -15.14 2.70
C ALA A 439 14.08 -15.20 4.23
N TRP A 440 15.02 -14.49 4.86
CA TRP A 440 15.04 -14.35 6.32
C TRP A 440 13.79 -13.68 6.86
N GLY A 441 13.33 -12.58 6.27
CA GLY A 441 12.16 -11.85 6.72
C GLY A 441 10.89 -12.70 6.67
N VAL A 442 10.70 -13.46 5.59
CA VAL A 442 9.58 -14.41 5.47
C VAL A 442 9.66 -15.51 6.53
N PHE A 443 10.84 -16.08 6.75
CA PHE A 443 11.03 -17.11 7.78
C PHE A 443 10.82 -16.54 9.20
N ALA A 444 11.37 -15.36 9.46
CA ALA A 444 11.28 -14.66 10.74
C ALA A 444 9.84 -14.25 11.06
N ALA A 445 9.07 -13.84 10.06
CA ALA A 445 7.65 -13.52 10.19
C ALA A 445 6.87 -14.71 10.76
N GLY A 446 7.02 -15.91 10.19
CA GLY A 446 6.37 -17.11 10.72
C GLY A 446 6.95 -17.60 12.05
N LEU A 447 8.26 -17.41 12.29
CA LEU A 447 8.93 -17.85 13.52
C LEU A 447 8.60 -16.98 14.73
N PHE A 448 8.46 -15.67 14.52
CA PHE A 448 8.31 -14.66 15.58
C PHE A 448 6.94 -13.98 15.58
N ASP A 449 5.96 -14.53 14.86
CA ASP A 449 4.57 -14.15 15.03
C ASP A 449 4.24 -14.16 16.53
N TRP A 450 3.62 -13.08 17.01
CA TRP A 450 3.29 -12.96 18.44
C TRP A 450 2.14 -13.88 18.90
N GLY A 451 1.72 -14.83 18.05
CA GLY A 451 1.01 -16.03 18.48
C GLY A 451 1.80 -16.78 19.55
N ALA A 452 1.10 -17.56 20.38
CA ALA A 452 1.68 -18.29 21.50
C ALA A 452 2.59 -19.46 21.03
N GLY A 453 3.70 -19.14 20.37
CA GLY A 453 4.67 -20.07 19.81
C GLY A 453 4.13 -20.87 18.61
N PHE A 454 4.49 -22.15 18.54
CA PHE A 454 4.13 -23.03 17.42
C PHE A 454 2.67 -23.52 17.42
N HIS A 455 1.91 -23.18 18.46
CA HIS A 455 0.53 -23.62 18.65
C HIS A 455 -0.47 -22.62 18.08
N ALA A 456 -0.35 -21.35 18.45
CA ALA A 456 -1.24 -20.29 17.97
C ALA A 456 -0.52 -19.36 16.99
N ALA A 457 -1.27 -18.78 16.05
CA ALA A 457 -0.78 -17.78 15.11
C ALA A 457 -1.76 -16.60 15.04
N HIS A 458 -1.27 -15.40 14.78
CA HIS A 458 -2.09 -14.26 14.38
C HIS A 458 -2.10 -14.10 12.86
N GLY A 459 -0.94 -14.29 12.21
CA GLY A 459 -0.82 -14.24 10.76
C GLY A 459 -1.31 -12.89 10.20
N TRP A 460 -2.07 -12.95 9.11
CA TRP A 460 -2.66 -11.77 8.45
C TRP A 460 -3.62 -10.94 9.30
N LYS A 461 -4.05 -11.44 10.48
CA LYS A 461 -4.98 -10.73 11.35
C LYS A 461 -4.32 -9.75 12.33
N GLY A 462 -2.98 -9.68 12.35
CA GLY A 462 -2.27 -8.68 13.15
C GLY A 462 -2.56 -8.82 14.64
N PHE A 463 -3.24 -7.84 15.25
CA PHE A 463 -3.58 -7.86 16.69
C PHE A 463 -4.61 -8.93 17.09
N ARG A 464 -5.18 -9.65 16.13
CA ARG A 464 -6.24 -10.64 16.35
C ARG A 464 -5.76 -12.05 16.05
N CYS A 465 -6.26 -13.01 16.82
CA CYS A 465 -5.94 -14.42 16.66
C CYS A 465 -6.43 -15.01 15.33
N HIS A 466 -5.61 -15.87 14.72
CA HIS A 466 -6.08 -16.78 13.68
C HIS A 466 -6.88 -17.93 14.29
N GLY A 467 -8.21 -17.79 14.26
CA GLY A 467 -9.15 -18.76 14.83
C GLY A 467 -9.94 -18.19 16.00
N THR A 468 -10.72 -19.03 16.68
CA THR A 468 -11.58 -18.61 17.79
C THR A 468 -10.87 -18.54 19.14
N ASN A 469 -9.77 -19.29 19.34
CA ASN A 469 -9.06 -19.36 20.63
C ASN A 469 -7.53 -19.31 20.47
N CYS A 470 -6.90 -18.15 20.68
CA CYS A 470 -5.46 -18.07 20.92
C CYS A 470 -5.17 -18.45 22.37
N GLY A 471 -4.84 -19.70 22.64
CA GLY A 471 -4.42 -20.14 23.98
C GLY A 471 -4.94 -21.50 24.44
N THR A 472 -5.80 -22.18 23.68
CA THR A 472 -6.06 -23.61 23.88
C THR A 472 -5.06 -24.42 23.06
N LYS A 473 -4.35 -25.36 23.71
CA LYS A 473 -3.14 -26.04 23.23
C LYS A 473 -3.30 -26.98 22.02
N ASP A 474 -4.45 -26.97 21.35
CA ASP A 474 -4.82 -28.07 20.45
C ASP A 474 -4.69 -27.74 18.96
N ASP A 475 -4.43 -26.48 18.59
CA ASP A 475 -4.21 -26.11 17.20
C ASP A 475 -2.69 -26.02 16.89
N ASN A 476 -2.30 -26.42 15.69
CA ASN A 476 -0.91 -26.34 15.20
C ASN A 476 -0.72 -25.13 14.26
N PHE A 477 -1.47 -24.05 14.48
CA PHE A 477 -1.52 -22.91 13.56
C PHE A 477 -0.16 -22.22 13.40
N GLY A 478 0.63 -22.08 14.48
CA GLY A 478 1.98 -21.51 14.37
C GLY A 478 2.91 -22.38 13.51
N THR A 479 2.81 -23.71 13.65
CA THR A 479 3.56 -24.65 12.79
C THR A 479 3.09 -24.58 11.33
N GLN A 480 1.78 -24.53 11.11
CA GLN A 480 1.19 -24.44 9.77
C GLN A 480 1.57 -23.15 9.06
N LEU A 481 1.59 -22.01 9.79
CA LEU A 481 2.08 -20.73 9.31
C LEU A 481 3.55 -20.82 8.87
N LEU A 482 4.41 -21.35 9.74
CA LEU A 482 5.83 -21.48 9.42
C LEU A 482 6.06 -22.36 8.18
N LEU A 483 5.31 -23.46 8.05
CA LEU A 483 5.36 -24.33 6.86
C LEU A 483 4.87 -23.61 5.60
N ALA A 484 3.84 -22.77 5.71
CA ALA A 484 3.34 -21.97 4.58
C ALA A 484 4.37 -20.90 4.16
N ASN A 485 5.03 -20.22 5.10
CA ASN A 485 6.12 -19.29 4.81
C ASN A 485 7.36 -19.96 4.20
N LEU A 486 7.74 -21.16 4.68
CA LEU A 486 8.81 -21.94 4.05
C LEU A 486 8.42 -22.35 2.60
N SER A 487 7.16 -22.70 2.39
CA SER A 487 6.64 -23.04 1.05
C SER A 487 6.67 -21.82 0.13
N GLU A 488 6.30 -20.63 0.63
CA GLU A 488 6.43 -19.37 -0.09
C GLU A 488 7.88 -19.12 -0.54
N ILE A 489 8.86 -19.22 0.37
CA ILE A 489 10.28 -19.04 0.03
C ILE A 489 10.68 -20.00 -1.10
N CYS A 490 10.37 -21.30 -0.95
CA CYS A 490 10.71 -22.30 -1.95
C CYS A 490 10.08 -22.01 -3.31
N VAL A 491 8.79 -21.68 -3.34
CA VAL A 491 8.04 -21.39 -4.57
C VAL A 491 8.59 -20.14 -5.27
N ILE A 492 8.87 -19.07 -4.53
CA ILE A 492 9.44 -17.84 -5.09
C ILE A 492 10.84 -18.09 -5.66
N VAL A 493 11.70 -18.81 -4.93
CA VAL A 493 13.05 -19.15 -5.40
C VAL A 493 12.99 -19.96 -6.69
N LEU A 494 12.12 -20.97 -6.76
CA LEU A 494 11.98 -21.83 -7.93
C LEU A 494 11.40 -21.07 -9.13
N TRP A 495 10.36 -20.26 -8.92
CA TRP A 495 9.68 -19.54 -9.99
C TRP A 495 10.50 -18.36 -10.51
N SER A 496 10.87 -17.43 -9.63
CA SER A 496 11.66 -16.26 -9.99
C SER A 496 13.03 -16.68 -10.50
N GLY A 497 13.70 -17.61 -9.81
CA GLY A 497 15.01 -18.10 -10.21
C GLY A 497 14.97 -18.89 -11.51
N GLY A 498 14.02 -19.80 -11.67
CA GLY A 498 13.87 -20.63 -12.86
C GLY A 498 13.55 -19.82 -14.12
N LEU A 499 12.55 -18.93 -14.07
CA LEU A 499 12.20 -18.09 -15.22
C LEU A 499 13.27 -17.05 -15.53
N SER A 500 13.87 -16.43 -14.51
CA SER A 500 15.01 -15.54 -14.73
C SER A 500 16.16 -16.27 -15.40
N ALA A 501 16.46 -17.52 -15.00
CA ALA A 501 17.53 -18.31 -15.60
C ALA A 501 17.25 -18.59 -17.07
N ILE A 502 16.01 -18.97 -17.41
CA ILE A 502 15.59 -19.20 -18.79
C ILE A 502 15.74 -17.93 -19.63
N ILE A 503 15.20 -16.79 -19.15
CA ILE A 503 15.23 -15.53 -19.90
C ILE A 503 16.66 -15.04 -20.09
N PHE A 504 17.46 -14.98 -19.02
CA PHE A 504 18.85 -14.54 -19.12
C PHE A 504 19.69 -15.48 -19.98
N ALA A 505 19.45 -16.80 -19.94
CA ALA A 505 20.12 -17.75 -20.82
C ALA A 505 19.77 -17.54 -22.29
N ILE A 506 18.49 -17.30 -22.61
CA ILE A 506 18.04 -16.98 -23.98
C ILE A 506 18.69 -15.68 -24.45
N LEU A 507 18.63 -14.61 -23.66
CA LEU A 507 19.26 -13.33 -23.98
C LEU A 507 20.77 -13.46 -24.18
N LYS A 508 21.43 -14.32 -23.40
CA LYS A 508 22.87 -14.63 -23.55
C LYS A 508 23.14 -15.39 -24.84
N ALA A 509 22.35 -16.41 -25.15
CA ALA A 509 22.48 -17.20 -26.38
C ALA A 509 22.28 -16.34 -27.64
N LEU A 510 21.35 -15.38 -27.59
CA LEU A 510 21.11 -14.41 -28.65
C LEU A 510 22.17 -13.30 -28.72
N LYS A 511 23.15 -13.26 -27.81
CA LYS A 511 24.16 -12.19 -27.67
C LYS A 511 23.56 -10.81 -27.40
N PHE A 512 22.37 -10.76 -26.80
CA PHE A 512 21.66 -9.54 -26.40
C PHE A 512 21.89 -9.17 -24.93
N LEU A 513 22.37 -10.10 -24.10
CA LEU A 513 22.51 -9.89 -22.66
C LEU A 513 23.63 -8.92 -22.29
N ARG A 514 24.89 -9.24 -22.61
CA ARG A 514 26.07 -8.54 -22.08
C ARG A 514 26.66 -7.58 -23.11
N ALA A 515 27.13 -6.42 -22.65
CA ALA A 515 27.89 -5.47 -23.43
C ALA A 515 29.18 -6.10 -23.97
N THR A 516 29.63 -5.63 -25.13
CA THR A 516 30.95 -6.00 -25.68
C THR A 516 32.04 -5.55 -24.72
N GLU A 517 33.17 -6.27 -24.67
CA GLU A 517 34.30 -5.94 -23.79
C GLU A 517 34.79 -4.49 -23.94
N SER A 518 34.87 -3.99 -25.19
CA SER A 518 35.24 -2.61 -25.47
C SER A 518 34.29 -1.60 -24.80
N MET A 519 32.98 -1.84 -24.88
CA MET A 519 31.96 -0.99 -24.25
C MET A 519 32.02 -1.05 -22.72
N GLU A 520 32.22 -2.23 -22.15
CA GLU A 520 32.33 -2.41 -20.70
C GLU A 520 33.61 -1.73 -20.15
N PHE A 521 34.71 -1.82 -20.89
CA PHE A 521 35.96 -1.12 -20.57
C PHE A 521 35.78 0.41 -20.68
N SER A 522 35.11 0.88 -21.73
CA SER A 522 34.92 2.31 -21.99
C SER A 522 33.85 2.97 -21.13
N GLY A 523 32.92 2.19 -20.57
CA GLY A 523 31.70 2.67 -19.93
C GLY A 523 30.51 2.66 -20.89
N LEU A 524 29.34 2.24 -20.38
CA LEU A 524 28.10 2.13 -21.15
C LEU A 524 27.54 3.52 -21.50
N ASP A 525 27.92 4.56 -20.77
CA ASP A 525 27.47 5.94 -21.01
C ASP A 525 27.94 6.48 -22.36
N LYS A 526 29.00 5.89 -22.96
CA LYS A 526 29.49 6.31 -24.29
C LYS A 526 28.46 6.24 -25.41
N LYS A 527 27.39 5.43 -25.26
CA LYS A 527 26.28 5.35 -26.23
C LYS A 527 25.22 6.45 -26.04
N HIS A 528 25.32 7.25 -25.00
CA HIS A 528 24.34 8.28 -24.65
C HIS A 528 24.77 9.66 -25.15
N SER A 529 23.82 10.61 -25.13
CA SER A 529 24.04 12.00 -25.49
C SER A 529 23.51 12.90 -24.35
N PRO A 530 24.38 13.55 -23.56
CA PRO A 530 25.85 13.54 -23.66
C PRO A 530 26.46 12.18 -23.30
N SER A 531 27.70 11.91 -23.72
CA SER A 531 28.37 10.60 -23.55
C SER A 531 28.93 10.35 -22.14
N LYS A 532 28.75 11.31 -21.22
CA LYS A 532 29.14 11.27 -19.81
C LYS A 532 28.02 11.86 -18.96
N ALA A 533 27.75 11.28 -17.80
CA ALA A 533 26.75 11.81 -16.85
C ALA A 533 27.16 13.16 -16.22
N TYR A 534 28.46 13.35 -16.03
CA TYR A 534 29.03 14.55 -15.41
C TYR A 534 29.82 15.35 -16.45
N ALA A 535 29.63 16.66 -16.45
CA ALA A 535 30.58 17.55 -17.09
C ALA A 535 31.87 17.53 -16.25
N GLU A 536 33.02 17.42 -16.91
CA GLU A 536 34.28 17.69 -16.21
C GLU A 536 34.30 19.18 -15.83
N PRO A 537 34.69 19.53 -14.59
CA PRO A 537 34.90 20.92 -14.26
C PRO A 537 35.92 21.51 -15.24
N ALA A 538 35.65 22.68 -15.79
CA ALA A 538 36.51 23.41 -16.73
C ALA A 538 37.90 23.81 -16.16
N VAL A 539 38.30 23.27 -15.02
CA VAL A 539 39.49 23.64 -14.25
C VAL A 539 40.72 22.81 -14.64
N GLN A 540 40.54 21.66 -15.32
CA GLN A 540 41.69 20.89 -15.80
C GLN A 540 42.35 21.54 -17.04
N ASP A 541 41.57 22.19 -17.90
CA ASP A 541 42.09 22.91 -19.08
C ASP A 541 42.92 24.16 -18.72
N ALA A 542 42.80 24.68 -17.48
CA ALA A 542 43.63 25.78 -16.99
C ALA A 542 44.97 25.31 -16.42
N MET A 543 45.10 24.04 -16.01
CA MET A 543 46.37 23.48 -15.52
C MET A 543 47.24 22.93 -16.64
N ASP A 544 46.63 22.47 -17.73
CA ASP A 544 47.36 21.99 -18.92
C ASP A 544 47.81 23.14 -19.86
N ALA A 545 47.40 24.38 -19.57
CA ALA A 545 47.86 25.59 -20.27
C ALA A 545 49.08 26.26 -19.61
N ASP A 546 49.47 25.83 -18.41
CA ASP A 546 50.56 26.41 -17.61
C ASP A 546 51.75 25.44 -17.38
N TYR A 547 51.84 24.34 -18.13
CA TYR A 547 52.99 23.41 -18.14
C TYR A 547 53.69 23.30 -19.49
#